data_AF-A0A8T2XWM7-F1
#
_entry.id   AF-A0A8T2XWM7-F1
#
_cell.length_a   1.000
_cell.length_b   1.000
_cell.length_c   1.000
_cell.angle_alpha   90.00
_cell.angle_beta   90.00
_cell.angle_gamma   90.00
#
_symmetry.space_group_name_H-M   'P 1'
#
loop_
_entity.id
_entity.type
_entity.pdbx_description
1 polymer ?
#
loop_
_entity_poly.entity_id
_entity_poly.type
_entity_poly.pdbx_seq_one_letter_code
_entity_poly.pdbx_strand_id
1 'polypeptide(L)'
;MMLTHLLFVNRFYIMKLEKRSLKFSTITHHAKVTQCLGSIGGGVWYLGVAKPSIVETKENAGSDAMQSKCGHFYVPPAVDKVQVFRISGSKFIKLNIGTWHAGPLFKPETMDFYNLELSDTNVVDHTTHNFKQQDGIVFVIDD
;
A
#
# COMPACT_ATOMS: atom_id res chain seq x y z
N MET A 1 37.15 -3.63 -0.26
CA MET A 1 35.77 -4.10 -0.05
C MET A 1 34.94 -2.88 0.33
N MET A 2 34.35 -2.17 -0.65
CA MET A 2 33.48 -1.04 -0.34
C MET A 2 32.21 -1.60 0.30
N LEU A 3 31.99 -1.34 1.58
CA LEU A 3 30.65 -1.43 2.15
C LEU A 3 29.83 -0.33 1.47
N THR A 4 29.12 -0.68 0.40
CA THR A 4 27.93 0.08 0.00
C THR A 4 26.95 -0.02 1.17
N HIS A 5 27.02 0.93 2.10
CA HIS A 5 25.89 1.20 2.96
C HIS A 5 24.74 1.53 2.01
N LEU A 6 23.80 0.59 1.87
CA LEU A 6 22.47 0.87 1.35
C LEU A 6 21.88 1.93 2.27
N LEU A 7 22.08 3.19 1.91
CA LEU A 7 21.50 4.31 2.64
C LEU A 7 19.99 4.20 2.46
N PHE A 8 19.29 3.86 3.54
CA PHE A 8 17.86 4.02 3.65
C PHE A 8 17.54 5.53 3.63
N VAL A 9 17.44 6.09 2.43
CA VAL A 9 17.18 7.52 2.24
C VAL A 9 15.67 7.74 2.26
N ASN A 10 15.18 8.41 3.30
CA ASN A 10 13.83 8.93 3.32
C ASN A 10 13.68 9.97 2.20
N ARG A 11 12.64 9.85 1.38
CA ARG A 11 12.26 10.81 0.35
C ARG A 11 10.93 11.45 0.68
N PHE A 12 10.87 12.77 0.53
CA PHE A 12 9.63 13.53 0.52
C PHE A 12 9.48 14.18 -0.84
N TYR A 13 8.39 13.89 -1.55
CA TYR A 13 8.19 14.39 -2.91
C TYR A 13 6.72 14.57 -3.24
N ILE A 14 6.46 15.32 -4.30
CA ILE A 14 5.13 15.49 -4.89
C ILE A 14 4.96 14.42 -5.96
N MET A 15 3.95 13.57 -5.79
CA MET A 15 3.56 12.52 -6.72
C MET A 15 2.30 12.96 -7.47
N LYS A 16 2.45 13.27 -8.76
CA LYS A 16 1.30 13.48 -9.65
C LYS A 16 0.75 12.13 -10.10
N LEU A 17 -0.51 11.87 -9.81
CA LEU A 17 -1.22 10.67 -10.26
C LEU A 17 -2.27 11.03 -11.29
N GLU A 18 -2.49 10.13 -12.25
CA GLU A 18 -3.47 10.28 -13.32
C GLU A 18 -4.39 9.05 -13.37
N LYS A 19 -5.67 9.27 -13.72
CA LYS A 19 -6.67 8.24 -14.07
C LYS A 19 -6.83 7.12 -13.03
N ARG A 20 -7.04 7.48 -11.77
CA ARG A 20 -7.21 6.52 -10.66
C ARG A 20 -8.68 6.21 -10.39
N SER A 21 -9.30 5.40 -11.25
CA SER A 21 -10.70 4.98 -11.10
C SER A 21 -11.02 4.45 -9.70
N LEU A 22 -12.26 4.64 -9.24
CA LEU A 22 -12.78 4.16 -7.94
C LEU A 22 -13.01 2.64 -7.91
N LYS A 23 -12.03 1.86 -8.38
CA LYS A 23 -12.01 0.40 -8.39
C LYS A 23 -10.59 -0.09 -8.22
N PHE A 24 -10.43 -1.22 -7.55
CA PHE A 24 -9.15 -1.91 -7.42
C PHE A 24 -9.34 -3.41 -7.27
N SER A 25 -8.37 -4.18 -7.74
CA SER A 25 -8.30 -5.63 -7.51
C SER A 25 -6.96 -6.08 -6.97
N THR A 26 -6.08 -5.13 -6.66
CA THR A 26 -4.75 -5.38 -6.11
C THR A 26 -4.56 -4.52 -4.88
N ILE A 27 -3.90 -5.08 -3.86
CA ILE A 27 -3.54 -4.38 -2.64
C ILE A 27 -2.08 -4.70 -2.31
N THR A 28 -1.33 -3.71 -1.85
CA THR A 28 0.11 -3.82 -1.60
C THR A 28 0.43 -3.56 -0.15
N HIS A 29 1.46 -4.21 0.39
CA HIS A 29 2.09 -3.77 1.63
C HIS A 29 3.62 -3.61 1.49
N HIS A 30 4.18 -2.83 2.41
CA HIS A 30 5.61 -2.58 2.58
C HIS A 30 6.05 -3.09 3.94
N ALA A 31 7.06 -3.95 4.00
CA ALA A 31 7.46 -4.67 5.22
C ALA A 31 8.59 -4.00 6.00
N LYS A 32 9.22 -2.97 5.45
CA LYS A 32 10.39 -2.30 6.04
C LYS A 32 10.15 -0.82 6.33
N VAL A 33 9.06 -0.25 5.84
CA VAL A 33 8.84 1.20 5.90
C VAL A 33 7.39 1.58 6.23
N THR A 34 7.23 2.72 6.90
CA THR A 34 5.96 3.46 6.94
C THR A 34 5.84 4.39 5.75
N GLN A 35 4.63 4.60 5.23
CA GLN A 35 4.40 5.58 4.15
C GLN A 35 3.41 6.64 4.62
N CYS A 36 3.67 7.92 4.31
CA CYS A 36 2.70 8.98 4.55
C CYS A 36 2.19 9.58 3.25
N LEU A 37 0.87 9.73 3.13
CA LEU A 37 0.18 10.26 1.96
C LEU A 37 -0.77 11.40 2.34
N GLY A 38 -0.85 12.43 1.52
CA GLY A 38 -1.83 13.50 1.66
C GLY A 38 -2.06 14.23 0.34
N SER A 39 -3.31 14.50 -0.01
CA SER A 39 -3.65 15.23 -1.24
C SER A 39 -3.24 16.70 -1.15
N ILE A 40 -2.64 17.24 -2.20
CA ILE A 40 -2.42 18.68 -2.33
C ILE A 40 -3.76 19.36 -2.64
N GLY A 41 -4.03 20.50 -1.99
CA GLY A 41 -5.30 21.23 -2.17
C GLY A 41 -6.52 20.60 -1.48
N GLY A 42 -6.36 19.50 -0.74
CA GLY A 42 -7.42 18.92 0.08
C GLY A 42 -8.54 18.21 -0.69
N GLY A 43 -8.26 17.79 -1.93
CA GLY A 43 -9.18 17.00 -2.75
C GLY A 43 -9.62 15.71 -2.06
N VAL A 44 -10.81 15.20 -2.41
CA VAL A 44 -11.32 13.94 -1.85
C VAL A 44 -10.65 12.77 -2.56
N TRP A 45 -10.18 11.81 -1.77
CA TRP A 45 -9.56 10.57 -2.24
C TRP A 45 -9.89 9.40 -1.33
N TYR A 46 -9.62 8.19 -1.82
CA TYR A 46 -9.97 6.94 -1.16
C TYR A 46 -8.74 6.05 -1.04
N LEU A 47 -8.74 5.26 0.03
CA LEU A 47 -7.72 4.27 0.29
C LEU A 47 -8.38 2.99 0.78
N GLY A 48 -8.31 1.93 -0.03
CA GLY A 48 -8.61 0.58 0.44
C GLY A 48 -7.48 0.11 1.34
N VAL A 49 -7.78 -0.48 2.49
CA VAL A 49 -6.79 -0.97 3.46
C VAL A 49 -7.19 -2.31 4.06
N ALA A 50 -6.20 -3.08 4.51
CA ALA A 50 -6.39 -4.22 5.40
C ALA A 50 -5.27 -4.26 6.46
N LYS A 51 -5.52 -4.99 7.55
CA LYS A 51 -4.55 -5.09 8.67
C LYS A 51 -3.25 -5.74 8.20
N PRO A 52 -2.09 -5.34 8.74
CA PRO A 52 -0.84 -6.04 8.51
C PRO A 52 -0.92 -7.53 8.82
N SER A 53 -0.26 -8.33 8.01
CA SER A 53 -0.25 -9.79 8.13
C SER A 53 1.14 -10.39 7.91
N ILE A 54 2.20 -9.61 8.19
CA ILE A 54 3.58 -10.09 8.23
C ILE A 54 3.75 -11.00 9.44
N VAL A 55 4.50 -12.09 9.25
CA VAL A 55 4.76 -13.11 10.26
C VAL A 55 6.26 -13.43 10.29
N GLU A 56 6.79 -13.77 11.47
CA GLU A 56 8.22 -13.98 11.66
C GLU A 56 8.73 -15.27 11.01
N THR A 57 7.98 -16.36 11.16
CA THR A 57 8.33 -17.68 10.62
C THR A 57 7.12 -18.32 9.96
N LYS A 58 7.38 -19.27 9.05
CA LYS A 58 6.32 -20.06 8.40
C LYS A 58 5.53 -20.90 9.42
N GLU A 59 6.19 -21.36 10.47
CA GLU A 59 5.58 -22.17 11.54
C GLU A 59 4.54 -21.37 12.35
N ASN A 60 4.79 -20.07 12.57
CA ASN A 60 3.91 -19.19 13.33
C ASN A 60 2.62 -18.78 12.58
N ALA A 61 2.53 -19.10 11.29
CA ALA A 61 1.55 -18.49 10.38
C ALA A 61 0.56 -19.48 9.76
N GLY A 62 0.64 -20.76 10.13
CA GLY A 62 -0.23 -21.81 9.60
C GLY A 62 0.07 -22.17 8.14
N SER A 63 -0.82 -22.96 7.53
CA SER A 63 -0.65 -23.48 6.16
C SER A 63 -0.63 -22.40 5.08
N ASP A 64 -1.21 -21.24 5.36
CA ASP A 64 -1.53 -20.21 4.35
C ASP A 64 -0.43 -19.15 4.25
N ALA A 65 0.64 -19.31 5.02
CA ALA A 65 1.79 -18.43 5.02
C ALA A 65 2.55 -18.50 3.68
N MET A 66 2.73 -17.35 3.05
CA MET A 66 3.49 -17.18 1.82
C MET A 66 4.81 -16.45 2.11
N GLN A 67 5.84 -16.77 1.34
CA GLN A 67 7.08 -15.98 1.35
C GLN A 67 7.01 -14.91 0.26
N SER A 68 7.28 -13.66 0.63
CA SER A 68 7.36 -12.56 -0.33
C SER A 68 8.67 -12.61 -1.12
N LYS A 69 8.68 -11.94 -2.28
CA LYS A 69 9.92 -11.70 -3.03
C LYS A 69 10.94 -10.85 -2.26
N CYS A 70 10.48 -10.14 -1.22
CA CYS A 70 11.29 -9.28 -0.36
C CYS A 70 11.89 -10.04 0.84
N GLY A 71 11.60 -11.34 0.98
CA GLY A 71 12.22 -12.25 1.95
C GLY A 71 11.43 -12.47 3.24
N HIS A 72 10.43 -11.63 3.54
CA HIS A 72 9.55 -11.83 4.71
C HIS A 72 8.41 -12.81 4.43
N PHE A 73 7.88 -13.43 5.49
CA PHE A 73 6.66 -14.23 5.42
C PHE A 73 5.44 -13.36 5.69
N TYR A 74 4.30 -13.72 5.11
CA TYR A 74 3.01 -13.06 5.36
C TYR A 74 1.85 -14.00 5.07
N VAL A 75 0.67 -13.68 5.61
CA VAL A 75 -0.60 -14.30 5.22
C VAL A 75 -1.33 -13.35 4.25
N PRO A 76 -1.84 -13.81 3.09
CA PRO A 76 -2.62 -12.96 2.20
C PRO A 76 -3.80 -12.26 2.89
N PRO A 77 -4.17 -11.03 2.49
CA PRO A 77 -5.28 -10.31 3.11
C PRO A 77 -6.60 -10.97 2.74
N ALA A 78 -7.43 -11.29 3.74
CA ALA A 78 -8.76 -11.81 3.49
C ALA A 78 -9.69 -10.75 2.87
N VAL A 79 -10.46 -11.13 1.85
CA VAL A 79 -11.38 -10.26 1.11
C VAL A 79 -12.33 -9.50 2.04
N ASP A 80 -12.91 -10.19 3.03
CA ASP A 80 -13.89 -9.65 3.98
C ASP A 80 -13.29 -8.68 5.01
N LYS A 81 -11.96 -8.57 5.08
CA LYS A 81 -11.24 -7.64 5.97
C LYS A 81 -10.77 -6.38 5.27
N VAL A 82 -10.96 -6.26 3.97
CA VAL A 82 -10.69 -5.02 3.24
C VAL A 82 -11.72 -3.96 3.65
N GLN A 83 -11.25 -2.77 4.00
CA GLN A 83 -12.07 -1.60 4.33
C GLN A 83 -11.62 -0.43 3.46
N VAL A 84 -12.51 0.51 3.15
CA VAL A 84 -12.17 1.71 2.37
C VAL A 84 -12.40 2.94 3.23
N PHE A 85 -11.40 3.82 3.28
CA PHE A 85 -11.53 5.13 3.90
C PHE A 85 -11.72 6.20 2.83
N ARG A 86 -12.67 7.11 3.07
CA ARG A 86 -12.81 8.37 2.36
C ARG A 86 -12.04 9.46 3.11
N ILE A 87 -11.04 10.04 2.47
CA ILE A 87 -10.22 11.12 3.03
C ILE A 87 -10.57 12.43 2.33
N SER A 88 -10.78 13.48 3.12
CA SER A 88 -11.17 14.81 2.64
C SER A 88 -10.39 15.91 3.35
N GLY A 89 -10.19 17.04 2.67
CA GLY A 89 -9.48 18.19 3.23
C GLY A 89 -8.00 17.91 3.47
N SER A 90 -7.37 18.71 4.32
CA SER A 90 -5.92 18.70 4.55
C SER A 90 -5.45 17.61 5.52
N LYS A 91 -5.90 16.36 5.31
CA LYS A 91 -5.51 15.21 6.14
C LYS A 91 -4.34 14.46 5.53
N PHE A 92 -3.41 14.04 6.39
CA PHE A 92 -2.36 13.08 6.05
C PHE A 92 -2.68 11.74 6.70
N ILE A 93 -2.40 10.67 5.98
CA ILE A 93 -2.49 9.29 6.48
C ILE A 93 -1.08 8.75 6.61
N LYS A 94 -0.76 8.15 7.76
CA LYS A 94 0.46 7.35 7.98
C LYS A 94 0.09 5.88 7.98
N LEU A 95 0.58 5.15 6.99
CA LEU A 95 0.51 3.70 6.92
C LEU A 95 1.61 3.10 7.79
N ASN A 96 1.23 2.21 8.70
CA ASN A 96 2.21 1.46 9.49
C ASN A 96 2.86 0.39 8.61
N ILE A 97 4.00 -0.13 9.08
CA ILE A 97 4.68 -1.25 8.43
C ILE A 97 3.69 -2.41 8.26
N GLY A 98 3.67 -2.96 7.06
CA GLY A 98 2.82 -4.09 6.68
C GLY A 98 1.37 -3.75 6.42
N THR A 99 0.90 -2.50 6.61
CA THR A 99 -0.48 -2.15 6.27
C THR A 99 -0.71 -2.35 4.77
N TRP A 100 -1.61 -3.28 4.45
CA TRP A 100 -2.09 -3.44 3.08
C TRP A 100 -2.87 -2.20 2.67
N HIS A 101 -2.60 -1.67 1.49
CA HIS A 101 -3.26 -0.49 0.95
C HIS A 101 -3.42 -0.53 -0.58
N ALA A 102 -4.49 0.08 -1.07
CA ALA A 102 -4.83 0.24 -2.47
C ALA A 102 -5.32 1.67 -2.72
N GLY A 103 -4.52 2.44 -3.45
CA GLY A 103 -4.73 3.86 -3.70
C GLY A 103 -3.42 4.64 -3.66
N PRO A 104 -3.46 5.98 -3.67
CA PRO A 104 -4.66 6.82 -3.68
C PRO A 104 -5.59 6.60 -4.88
N LEU A 105 -6.91 6.59 -4.64
CA LEU A 105 -7.96 6.55 -5.68
C LEU A 105 -8.78 7.84 -5.62
N PHE A 106 -9.20 8.39 -6.78
CA PHE A 106 -9.90 9.68 -6.81
C PHE A 106 -10.68 9.87 -8.13
N LYS A 107 -11.73 10.69 -8.09
CA LYS A 107 -12.60 10.97 -9.26
C LYS A 107 -11.96 11.87 -10.33
N PRO A 108 -11.22 12.96 -9.99
CA PRO A 108 -10.60 13.81 -11.00
C PRO A 108 -9.62 13.05 -11.92
N GLU A 109 -9.38 13.58 -13.12
CA GLU A 109 -8.42 12.99 -14.06
C GLU A 109 -7.00 12.96 -13.51
N THR A 110 -6.62 13.97 -12.73
CA THR A 110 -5.29 14.09 -12.12
C THR A 110 -5.37 14.67 -10.72
N MET A 111 -4.50 14.22 -9.82
CA MET A 111 -4.35 14.81 -8.49
C MET A 111 -2.92 14.64 -7.99
N ASP A 112 -2.41 15.66 -7.31
CA ASP A 112 -1.08 15.66 -6.72
C ASP A 112 -1.15 15.25 -5.25
N PHE A 113 -0.17 14.46 -4.82
CA PHE A 113 -0.04 13.97 -3.45
C PHE A 113 1.34 14.28 -2.89
N TYR A 114 1.39 14.67 -1.63
CA TYR A 114 2.59 14.52 -0.81
C TYR A 114 2.82 13.03 -0.53
N ASN A 115 4.04 12.54 -0.77
CA ASN A 115 4.45 11.19 -0.41
C ASN A 115 5.76 11.22 0.40
N LEU A 116 5.78 10.50 1.53
CA LEU A 116 6.97 10.29 2.37
C LEU A 116 7.18 8.79 2.57
N GLU A 117 8.32 8.28 2.11
CA GLU A 117 8.70 6.86 2.16
C GLU A 117 10.22 6.70 1.96
N LEU A 118 10.72 5.47 1.86
CA LEU A 118 12.11 5.22 1.43
C LEU A 118 12.26 5.28 -0.09
N SER A 119 13.43 5.72 -0.55
CA SER A 119 13.74 5.93 -1.96
C SER A 119 13.60 4.68 -2.85
N ASP A 120 13.77 3.48 -2.27
CA ASP A 120 13.74 2.19 -2.95
C ASP A 120 12.51 1.32 -2.59
N THR A 121 11.53 1.88 -1.86
CA THR A 121 10.32 1.18 -1.38
C THR A 121 9.65 0.33 -2.47
N ASN A 122 9.45 0.92 -3.66
CA ASN A 122 8.78 0.25 -4.78
C ASN A 122 9.67 -0.73 -5.57
N VAL A 123 10.95 -0.82 -5.22
CA VAL A 123 11.92 -1.72 -5.86
C VAL A 123 12.18 -2.95 -4.99
N VAL A 124 12.39 -2.75 -3.68
CA VAL A 124 12.87 -3.80 -2.78
C VAL A 124 11.91 -4.16 -1.64
N ASP A 125 10.80 -3.42 -1.49
CA ASP A 125 9.87 -3.57 -0.36
C ASP A 125 8.40 -3.50 -0.80
N HIS A 126 8.01 -4.22 -1.85
CA HIS A 126 6.65 -4.18 -2.39
C HIS A 126 6.08 -5.59 -2.58
N THR A 127 5.10 -5.96 -1.75
CA THR A 127 4.37 -7.23 -1.86
C THR A 127 2.93 -6.96 -2.23
N THR A 128 2.41 -7.62 -3.27
CA THR A 128 1.05 -7.39 -3.80
C THR A 128 0.23 -8.66 -3.76
N HIS A 129 -0.99 -8.54 -3.27
CA HIS A 129 -2.06 -9.52 -3.45
C HIS A 129 -2.95 -9.11 -4.61
N ASN A 130 -3.33 -10.05 -5.47
CA ASN A 130 -4.24 -9.80 -6.60
C ASN A 130 -5.55 -10.56 -6.40
N PHE A 131 -6.54 -9.87 -5.85
CA PHE A 131 -7.88 -10.39 -5.59
C PHE A 131 -8.60 -10.89 -6.83
N LYS A 132 -8.36 -10.30 -8.00
CA LYS A 132 -9.01 -10.76 -9.23
C LYS A 132 -8.49 -12.14 -9.64
N GLN A 133 -7.18 -12.36 -9.50
CA GLN A 133 -6.55 -13.62 -9.87
C GLN A 133 -6.74 -14.72 -8.83
N GLN A 134 -6.69 -14.36 -7.55
CA GLN A 134 -6.70 -15.33 -6.45
C GLN A 134 -8.11 -15.59 -5.91
N ASP A 135 -9.00 -14.59 -5.96
CA ASP A 135 -10.33 -14.64 -5.34
C ASP A 135 -11.47 -14.38 -6.34
N GLY A 136 -11.17 -13.95 -7.57
CA GLY A 136 -12.18 -13.53 -8.55
C GLY A 136 -12.87 -12.19 -8.22
N ILE A 137 -12.29 -11.39 -7.31
CA ILE A 137 -12.93 -10.18 -6.78
C ILE A 137 -12.33 -8.88 -7.35
N VAL A 138 -13.20 -7.90 -7.59
CA VAL A 138 -12.85 -6.50 -7.86
C VAL A 138 -13.66 -5.63 -6.90
N PHE A 139 -12.99 -4.78 -6.13
CA PHE A 139 -13.64 -3.80 -5.28
C PHE A 139 -14.02 -2.58 -6.11
N VAL A 140 -15.24 -2.08 -5.91
CA VAL A 140 -15.75 -0.84 -6.50
C VAL A 140 -16.21 0.05 -5.35
N ILE A 141 -15.80 1.30 -5.36
CA ILE A 141 -16.19 2.30 -4.36
C ILE A 141 -17.36 3.07 -4.94
N ASP A 142 -18.50 2.99 -4.26
CA ASP A 142 -19.67 3.81 -4.54
C ASP A 142 -19.57 5.11 -3.73
N ASP A 143 -19.50 6.24 -4.44
CA ASP A 143 -19.40 7.60 -3.87
C ASP A 143 -20.07 8.61 -4.79
#